data_AF-A0A2Z2MDN2-F1
#
_entry.id   AF-A0A2Z2MDN2-F1
#
_cell.length_a   1.000
_cell.length_b   1.000
_cell.length_c   1.000
_cell.angle_alpha   90.00
_cell.angle_beta   90.00
_cell.angle_gamma   90.00
#
_symmetry.space_group_name_H-M   'P 1'
#
loop_
_entity.id
_entity.type
_entity.pdbx_description
1 polymer ?
#
loop_
_entity_poly.entity_id
_entity_poly.type
_entity_poly.pdbx_seq_one_letter_code
_entity_poly.pdbx_strand_id
1 'polypeptide(L)'
;MQVWYRSRALYDTVMRLLNSGRYSEAIDMAGEIPDDKVKAKALSKIAVQLAREGRDYSKAVEMAVNVTSDLPLGDATKILMALAFDFLSLGLHDEALKVAEFIRDLPNRSKIQAEVALDLARRGNVSEAMRIINDILDDDVKTWAMSRMATTV
;
A
#
# COMPACT_ATOMS: atom_id res chain seq x y z
N MET A 1 -23.81 -2.36 -15.50
CA MET A 1 -22.88 -2.86 -16.53
C MET A 1 -21.95 -1.79 -17.10
N GLN A 2 -22.43 -0.73 -17.77
CA GLN A 2 -21.57 0.24 -18.49
C GLN A 2 -20.36 0.76 -17.68
N VAL A 3 -20.56 1.16 -16.42
CA VAL A 3 -19.49 1.62 -15.50
C VAL A 3 -18.35 0.59 -15.38
N TRP A 4 -18.65 -0.69 -15.27
CA TRP A 4 -17.65 -1.75 -15.14
C TRP A 4 -16.82 -1.91 -16.42
N TYR A 5 -17.48 -1.97 -17.59
CA TYR A 5 -16.78 -2.09 -18.87
C TYR A 5 -15.90 -0.86 -19.16
N ARG A 6 -16.42 0.36 -18.90
CA ARG A 6 -15.63 1.60 -19.05
C ARG A 6 -14.43 1.61 -18.11
N SER A 7 -14.64 1.31 -16.83
CA SER A 7 -13.56 1.26 -15.83
C SER A 7 -12.51 0.21 -16.16
N ARG A 8 -12.91 -0.94 -16.69
CA ARG A 8 -11.98 -1.99 -17.15
C ARG A 8 -11.17 -1.56 -18.36
N ALA A 9 -11.81 -0.97 -19.38
CA ALA A 9 -11.12 -0.49 -20.59
C ALA A 9 -10.13 0.65 -20.28
N LEU A 10 -10.49 1.55 -19.36
CA LEU A 10 -9.60 2.60 -18.87
C LEU A 10 -8.44 1.99 -18.06
N TYR A 11 -8.70 1.07 -17.13
CA TYR A 11 -7.65 0.35 -16.39
C TYR A 11 -6.65 -0.36 -17.33
N ASP A 12 -7.14 -1.11 -18.32
CA ASP A 12 -6.28 -1.80 -19.29
C ASP A 12 -5.48 -0.82 -20.18
N THR A 13 -5.99 0.40 -20.38
CA THR A 13 -5.27 1.51 -21.05
C THR A 13 -4.21 2.13 -20.14
N VAL A 14 -4.53 2.38 -18.87
CA VAL A 14 -3.58 2.86 -17.85
C VAL A 14 -2.39 1.90 -17.71
N MET A 15 -2.63 0.59 -17.66
CA MET A 15 -1.55 -0.40 -17.60
C MET A 15 -0.65 -0.38 -18.85
N ARG A 16 -1.19 -0.05 -20.04
CA ARG A 16 -0.39 0.15 -21.26
C ARG A 16 0.42 1.44 -21.24
N LEU A 17 -0.13 2.54 -20.73
CA LEU A 17 0.59 3.80 -20.54
C LEU A 17 1.74 3.64 -19.54
N LEU A 18 1.46 2.98 -18.40
CA LEU A 18 2.45 2.66 -17.38
C LEU A 18 3.61 1.81 -17.96
N ASN A 19 3.29 0.73 -18.66
CA ASN A 19 4.29 -0.16 -19.27
C ASN A 19 5.04 0.46 -20.47
N SER A 20 4.62 1.62 -20.97
CA SER A 20 5.31 2.37 -22.03
C SER A 20 6.00 3.64 -21.53
N GLY A 21 6.13 3.80 -20.21
CA GLY A 21 6.84 4.91 -19.59
C GLY A 21 6.07 6.24 -19.57
N ARG A 22 4.77 6.23 -19.87
CA ARG A 22 3.91 7.43 -19.97
C ARG A 22 3.21 7.70 -18.63
N TYR A 23 4.00 7.88 -17.57
CA TYR A 23 3.52 7.87 -16.19
C TYR A 23 2.53 8.99 -15.84
N SER A 24 2.75 10.22 -16.33
CA SER A 24 1.81 11.34 -16.13
C SER A 24 0.43 10.99 -16.70
N GLU A 25 0.39 10.62 -17.98
CA GLU A 25 -0.82 10.20 -18.67
C GLU A 25 -1.46 8.97 -18.02
N ALA A 26 -0.67 8.04 -17.48
CA ALA A 26 -1.18 6.90 -16.71
C ALA A 26 -1.89 7.33 -15.42
N ILE A 27 -1.34 8.30 -14.67
CA ILE A 27 -1.95 8.84 -13.45
C ILE A 27 -3.24 9.60 -13.78
N ASP A 28 -3.21 10.45 -14.81
CA ASP A 28 -4.36 11.29 -15.16
C ASP A 28 -5.51 10.43 -15.74
N MET A 29 -5.19 9.47 -16.62
CA MET A 29 -6.14 8.47 -17.13
C MET A 29 -6.65 7.52 -16.02
N ALA A 30 -5.87 7.27 -14.97
CA ALA A 30 -6.34 6.52 -13.81
C ALA A 30 -7.37 7.32 -13.00
N GLY A 31 -7.17 8.64 -12.85
CA GLY A 31 -8.13 9.55 -12.22
C GLY A 31 -9.51 9.56 -12.90
N GLU A 32 -9.56 9.36 -14.22
CA GLU A 32 -10.81 9.29 -15.00
C GLU A 32 -11.62 7.97 -14.84
N ILE A 33 -11.08 6.95 -14.16
CA ILE A 33 -11.75 5.65 -13.98
C ILE A 33 -13.04 5.84 -13.15
N PRO A 34 -14.26 5.54 -13.67
CA PRO A 34 -15.51 5.81 -12.95
C PRO A 34 -15.81 4.91 -11.74
N ASP A 35 -15.15 3.75 -11.61
CA ASP A 35 -15.24 2.86 -10.46
C ASP A 35 -14.08 3.15 -9.50
N ASP A 36 -14.36 3.75 -8.34
CA ASP A 36 -13.34 4.20 -7.39
C ASP A 36 -12.46 3.06 -6.83
N LYS A 37 -13.00 1.84 -6.75
CA LYS A 37 -12.27 0.64 -6.34
C LYS A 37 -11.30 0.16 -7.43
N VAL A 38 -11.59 0.44 -8.70
CA VAL A 38 -10.65 0.22 -9.83
C VAL A 38 -9.67 1.40 -9.96
N LYS A 39 -10.12 2.64 -9.75
CA LYS A 39 -9.31 3.88 -9.73
C LYS A 39 -8.18 3.80 -8.72
N ALA A 40 -8.49 3.58 -7.44
CA ALA A 40 -7.49 3.46 -6.39
C ALA A 40 -6.48 2.33 -6.67
N LYS A 41 -6.94 1.17 -7.16
CA LYS A 41 -6.05 0.06 -7.56
C LYS A 41 -5.14 0.38 -8.73
N ALA A 42 -5.59 1.17 -9.70
CA ALA A 42 -4.76 1.64 -10.81
C ALA A 42 -3.66 2.58 -10.28
N LEU A 43 -4.04 3.55 -9.44
CA LEU A 43 -3.14 4.53 -8.82
C LEU A 43 -2.10 3.86 -7.92
N SER A 44 -2.50 2.91 -7.06
CA SER A 44 -1.57 2.09 -6.27
C SER A 44 -0.55 1.35 -7.15
N LYS A 45 -0.97 0.78 -8.29
CA LYS A 45 -0.06 0.08 -9.20
C LYS A 45 0.91 1.01 -9.93
N ILE A 46 0.49 2.22 -10.28
CA ILE A 46 1.38 3.24 -10.83
C ILE A 46 2.40 3.65 -9.77
N ALA A 47 1.99 3.89 -8.53
CA ALA A 47 2.87 4.26 -7.43
C ALA A 47 3.96 3.20 -7.16
N VAL A 48 3.56 1.92 -7.06
CA VAL A 48 4.49 0.80 -6.83
C VAL A 48 5.48 0.63 -7.99
N GLN A 49 5.05 0.83 -9.23
CA GLN A 49 5.94 0.74 -10.38
C GLN A 49 6.91 1.93 -10.46
N LEU A 50 6.45 3.16 -10.21
CA LEU A 50 7.31 4.35 -10.11
C LEU A 50 8.35 4.20 -8.99
N ALA A 51 7.95 3.71 -7.82
CA ALA A 51 8.84 3.43 -6.69
C ALA A 51 9.91 2.39 -7.04
N ARG A 52 9.52 1.27 -7.68
CA ARG A 52 10.46 0.25 -8.21
C ARG A 52 11.47 0.83 -9.19
N GLU A 53 11.07 1.85 -9.94
CA GLU A 53 11.92 2.52 -10.93
C GLU A 53 12.65 3.77 -10.38
N GLY A 54 12.60 4.01 -9.07
CA GLY A 54 13.29 5.12 -8.40
C GLY A 54 12.81 6.52 -8.80
N ARG A 55 11.56 6.65 -9.26
CA ARG A 55 10.96 7.93 -9.70
C ARG A 55 9.77 8.31 -8.83
N ASP A 56 9.51 9.61 -8.75
CA ASP A 56 8.49 10.18 -7.85
C ASP A 56 7.10 9.54 -8.08
N TYR A 57 6.54 9.01 -6.99
CA TYR A 57 5.24 8.35 -6.91
C TYR A 57 4.27 9.08 -5.97
N SER A 58 4.65 10.24 -5.41
CA SER A 58 3.89 10.99 -4.40
C SER A 58 2.44 11.24 -4.82
N LYS A 59 2.22 11.89 -5.96
CA LYS A 59 0.90 12.15 -6.56
C LYS A 59 0.06 10.87 -6.72
N ALA A 60 0.69 9.75 -7.10
CA ALA A 60 -0.02 8.48 -7.29
C ALA A 60 -0.45 7.83 -5.97
N VAL A 61 0.36 7.96 -4.91
CA VAL A 61 -0.03 7.52 -3.55
C VAL A 61 -1.12 8.44 -2.98
N GLU A 62 -0.95 9.75 -3.06
CA GLU A 62 -1.91 10.74 -2.56
C GLU A 62 -3.30 10.52 -3.20
N MET A 63 -3.35 10.43 -4.54
CA MET A 63 -4.60 10.16 -5.24
C MET A 63 -5.19 8.77 -4.87
N ALA A 64 -4.36 7.74 -4.68
CA ALA A 64 -4.85 6.43 -4.25
C ALA A 64 -5.48 6.49 -2.85
N VAL A 65 -4.79 7.12 -1.88
CA VAL A 65 -5.24 7.29 -0.50
C VAL A 65 -6.53 8.11 -0.45
N ASN A 66 -6.57 9.26 -1.13
CA ASN A 66 -7.75 10.12 -1.19
C ASN A 66 -8.97 9.40 -1.80
N VAL A 67 -8.79 8.52 -2.78
CA VAL A 67 -9.91 7.71 -3.30
C VAL A 67 -10.35 6.63 -2.30
N THR A 68 -9.47 6.16 -1.40
CA THR A 68 -9.84 5.16 -0.38
C THR A 68 -10.52 5.73 0.87
N SER A 69 -10.57 7.05 1.11
CA SER A 69 -11.34 7.61 2.23
C SER A 69 -12.83 7.31 2.09
N ASP A 70 -13.33 7.44 0.86
CA ASP A 70 -14.75 7.40 0.51
C ASP A 70 -15.23 5.97 0.24
N LEU A 71 -14.30 5.01 0.10
CA LEU A 71 -14.61 3.60 -0.07
C LEU A 71 -15.12 2.94 1.23
N PRO A 72 -15.98 1.91 1.13
CA PRO A 72 -16.33 1.05 2.26
C PRO A 72 -15.09 0.46 2.94
N LEU A 73 -15.09 0.43 4.28
CA LEU A 73 -13.93 0.05 5.12
C LEU A 73 -13.21 -1.22 4.64
N GLY A 74 -13.97 -2.28 4.36
CA GLY A 74 -13.44 -3.59 3.95
C GLY A 74 -12.91 -3.65 2.50
N ASP A 75 -13.05 -2.59 1.70
CA ASP A 75 -12.39 -2.44 0.40
C ASP A 75 -11.23 -1.44 0.47
N ALA A 76 -11.40 -0.33 1.19
CA ALA A 76 -10.31 0.62 1.50
C ALA A 76 -9.11 -0.09 2.14
N THR A 77 -9.36 -0.85 3.21
CA THR A 77 -8.35 -1.65 3.92
C THR A 77 -7.61 -2.61 2.99
N LYS A 78 -8.33 -3.33 2.11
CA LYS A 78 -7.70 -4.28 1.16
C LYS A 78 -6.80 -3.61 0.13
N ILE A 79 -7.10 -2.38 -0.27
CA ILE A 79 -6.29 -1.62 -1.24
C ILE A 79 -5.06 -1.05 -0.55
N LEU A 80 -5.23 -0.41 0.62
CA LEU A 80 -4.14 0.16 1.40
C LEU A 80 -3.15 -0.90 1.91
N MET A 81 -3.64 -2.05 2.41
CA MET A 81 -2.77 -3.18 2.76
C MET A 81 -1.97 -3.69 1.56
N ALA A 82 -2.58 -3.81 0.39
CA ALA A 82 -1.88 -4.27 -0.81
C ALA A 82 -0.78 -3.28 -1.23
N LEU A 83 -1.06 -1.97 -1.21
CA LEU A 83 -0.07 -0.93 -1.48
C LEU A 83 1.07 -0.94 -0.45
N ALA A 84 0.76 -1.09 0.85
CA ALA A 84 1.77 -1.14 1.91
C ALA A 84 2.65 -2.40 1.82
N PHE A 85 2.06 -3.58 1.52
CA PHE A 85 2.83 -4.80 1.29
C PHE A 85 3.65 -4.74 -0.01
N ASP A 86 3.13 -4.14 -1.08
CA ASP A 86 3.91 -3.90 -2.30
C ASP A 86 5.13 -3.00 -2.01
N PHE A 87 4.98 -1.92 -1.21
CA PHE A 87 6.12 -1.09 -0.76
C PHE A 87 7.10 -1.84 0.16
N LEU A 88 6.62 -2.61 1.13
CA LEU A 88 7.47 -3.47 1.96
C LEU A 88 8.27 -4.47 1.11
N SER A 89 7.67 -5.03 0.04
CA SER A 89 8.36 -5.93 -0.89
C SER A 89 9.50 -5.27 -1.67
N LEU A 90 9.46 -3.94 -1.82
CA LEU A 90 10.56 -3.13 -2.40
C LEU A 90 11.60 -2.72 -1.36
N GLY A 91 11.40 -3.04 -0.07
CA GLY A 91 12.24 -2.56 1.04
C GLY A 91 11.96 -1.12 1.44
N LEU A 92 10.81 -0.56 1.08
CA LEU A 92 10.38 0.80 1.43
C LEU A 92 9.57 0.76 2.74
N HIS A 93 10.28 0.54 3.85
CA HIS A 93 9.68 0.35 5.18
C HIS A 93 8.88 1.57 5.65
N ASP A 94 9.42 2.78 5.47
CA ASP A 94 8.76 4.04 5.84
C ASP A 94 7.47 4.26 5.04
N GLU A 95 7.48 3.96 3.73
CA GLU A 95 6.31 4.08 2.86
C GLU A 95 5.23 3.07 3.23
N ALA A 96 5.61 1.85 3.59
CA ALA A 96 4.68 0.84 4.09
C ALA A 96 4.01 1.29 5.40
N LEU A 97 4.76 1.92 6.32
CA LEU A 97 4.21 2.48 7.56
C LEU A 97 3.30 3.69 7.30
N LYS A 98 3.72 4.65 6.46
CA LYS A 98 2.89 5.82 6.06
C LYS A 98 1.56 5.38 5.44
N VAL A 99 1.56 4.37 4.56
CA VAL A 99 0.32 3.82 3.99
C VAL A 99 -0.53 3.09 5.05
N ALA A 100 0.09 2.47 6.05
CA ALA A 100 -0.62 1.83 7.15
C ALA A 100 -1.39 2.82 8.03
N GLU A 101 -0.92 4.05 8.22
CA GLU A 101 -1.62 5.07 9.03
C GLU A 101 -3.05 5.35 8.54
N PHE A 102 -3.27 5.33 7.22
CA PHE A 102 -4.58 5.49 6.58
C PHE A 102 -5.51 4.28 6.73
N ILE A 103 -4.99 3.12 7.18
CA ILE A 103 -5.81 1.93 7.44
C ILE A 103 -6.62 2.16 8.72
N ARG A 104 -7.91 2.47 8.54
CA ARG A 104 -8.90 2.66 9.62
C ARG A 104 -9.17 1.40 10.45
N ASP A 105 -8.88 0.22 9.91
CA ASP A 105 -9.03 -1.06 10.61
C ASP A 105 -7.78 -1.37 11.44
N LEU A 106 -7.89 -1.28 12.77
CA LEU A 106 -6.76 -1.38 13.69
C LEU A 106 -5.96 -2.70 13.54
N PRO A 107 -6.57 -3.91 13.57
CA PRO A 107 -5.83 -5.15 13.43
C PRO A 107 -5.05 -5.24 12.11
N ASN A 108 -5.66 -4.81 11.00
CA ASN A 108 -5.00 -4.84 9.70
C ASN A 108 -3.90 -3.76 9.56
N ARG A 109 -4.06 -2.58 10.18
CA ARG A 109 -2.98 -1.58 10.30
C ARG A 109 -1.79 -2.15 11.07
N SER A 110 -2.06 -2.69 12.25
CA SER A 110 -1.04 -3.25 13.13
C SER A 110 -0.33 -4.45 12.52
N LYS A 111 -1.01 -5.21 11.65
CA LYS A 111 -0.36 -6.27 10.87
C LYS A 111 0.71 -5.73 9.91
N ILE A 112 0.49 -4.58 9.26
CA ILE A 112 1.54 -3.95 8.44
C ILE A 112 2.72 -3.53 9.31
N GLN A 113 2.47 -2.87 10.45
CA GLN A 113 3.51 -2.44 11.39
C GLN A 113 4.37 -3.64 11.85
N ALA A 114 3.74 -4.76 12.20
CA ALA A 114 4.41 -5.99 12.60
C ALA A 114 5.25 -6.61 11.47
N GLU A 115 4.73 -6.72 10.25
CA GLU A 115 5.46 -7.32 9.13
C GLU A 115 6.64 -6.44 8.67
N VAL A 116 6.51 -5.10 8.74
CA VAL A 116 7.61 -4.15 8.55
C VAL A 116 8.71 -4.38 9.59
N ALA A 117 8.34 -4.44 10.87
CA ALA A 117 9.29 -4.69 11.96
C ALA A 117 9.99 -6.05 11.83
N LEU A 118 9.26 -7.11 11.48
CA LEU A 118 9.84 -8.44 11.30
C LEU A 118 10.79 -8.50 10.08
N ASP A 119 10.55 -7.72 9.03
CA ASP A 119 11.50 -7.59 7.92
C ASP A 119 12.76 -6.80 8.30
N LEU A 120 12.62 -5.71 9.07
CA LEU A 120 13.73 -4.97 9.65
C LEU A 120 14.60 -5.84 10.57
N ALA A 121 13.97 -6.68 11.41
CA ALA A 121 14.67 -7.64 12.27
C ALA A 121 15.49 -8.66 11.46
N ARG A 122 14.93 -9.23 10.37
CA ARG A 122 15.64 -10.15 9.44
C ARG A 122 16.86 -9.49 8.77
N ARG A 123 16.84 -8.16 8.62
CA ARG A 123 17.95 -7.36 8.09
C ARG A 123 18.94 -6.90 9.16
N GLY A 124 18.77 -7.35 10.41
CA GLY A 124 19.63 -7.00 11.56
C GLY A 124 19.26 -5.69 12.27
N ASN A 125 18.24 -4.96 11.82
CA ASN A 125 17.79 -3.72 12.47
C ASN A 125 16.82 -4.02 13.62
N VAL A 126 17.31 -4.76 14.62
CA VAL A 126 16.50 -5.28 15.75
C VAL A 126 15.97 -4.17 16.65
N SER A 127 16.74 -3.09 16.85
CA SER A 127 16.35 -1.97 17.71
C SER A 127 15.12 -1.23 17.16
N GLU A 128 15.07 -1.00 15.85
CA GLU A 128 13.92 -0.34 15.21
C GLU A 128 12.71 -1.28 15.09
N ALA A 129 12.95 -2.57 14.84
CA ALA A 129 11.90 -3.59 14.90
C ALA A 129 11.23 -3.66 16.29
N MET A 130 12.02 -3.66 17.36
CA MET A 130 11.54 -3.58 18.74
C MET A 130 10.72 -2.30 18.99
N ARG A 131 11.17 -1.15 18.48
CA ARG A 131 10.44 0.12 18.61
C ARG A 131 9.06 0.04 17.95
N ILE A 132 9.02 -0.32 16.66
CA ILE A 132 7.77 -0.41 15.88
C ILE A 132 6.80 -1.42 16.53
N ILE A 133 7.29 -2.56 17.03
CA ILE A 133 6.43 -3.55 17.73
C ILE A 133 5.93 -3.02 19.07
N ASN A 134 6.73 -2.26 19.83
CA ASN A 134 6.26 -1.60 21.05
C ASN A 134 5.19 -0.53 20.77
N ASP A 135 5.24 0.12 19.61
CA ASP A 135 4.27 1.12 19.16
C ASP A 135 2.97 0.52 18.56
N ILE A 136 2.88 -0.81 18.43
CA ILE A 136 1.63 -1.49 18.01
C ILE A 136 0.55 -1.33 19.10
N LEU A 137 -0.67 -0.96 18.66
CA LEU A 137 -1.85 -0.71 19.50
C LEU A 137 -2.84 -1.88 19.56
N ASP A 138 -2.65 -2.92 18.75
CA ASP A 138 -3.44 -4.16 18.76
C ASP A 138 -2.67 -5.24 19.53
N ASP A 139 -3.13 -5.60 20.73
CA ASP A 139 -2.37 -6.47 21.64
C ASP A 139 -2.20 -7.91 21.13
N ASP A 140 -3.13 -8.44 20.34
CA ASP A 140 -3.03 -9.76 19.73
C ASP A 140 -1.94 -9.77 18.64
N VAL A 141 -1.96 -8.79 17.74
CA VAL A 141 -0.94 -8.63 16.69
C VAL A 141 0.42 -8.28 17.31
N LYS A 142 0.45 -7.49 18.38
CA LYS A 142 1.68 -7.16 19.15
C LYS A 142 2.30 -8.40 19.78
N THR A 143 1.49 -9.23 20.45
CA THR A 143 1.92 -10.47 21.08
C THR A 143 2.43 -11.47 20.04
N TRP A 144 1.73 -11.59 18.91
CA TRP A 144 2.18 -12.37 17.76
C TRP A 144 3.52 -11.86 17.21
N ALA A 145 3.69 -10.55 17.03
CA ALA A 145 4.91 -9.94 16.50
C ALA A 145 6.10 -10.13 17.45
N MET A 146 5.92 -9.92 18.76
CA MET A 146 6.96 -10.19 19.77
C MET A 146 7.39 -11.67 19.78
N SER A 147 6.42 -12.59 19.77
CA SER A 147 6.68 -14.03 19.68
C SER A 147 7.45 -14.39 18.40
N ARG A 148 7.06 -13.81 17.25
CA ARG A 148 7.73 -14.08 15.98
C ARG A 148 9.14 -13.47 15.94
N MET A 149 9.34 -12.28 16.49
CA MET A 149 10.64 -11.61 16.58
C MET A 149 11.63 -12.44 17.40
N ALA A 150 11.21 -13.03 18.53
CA ALA A 150 12.01 -13.96 19.34
C ALA A 150 12.37 -15.28 18.64
N THR A 151 11.90 -15.51 17.41
CA THR A 151 12.27 -16.64 16.53
C THR A 151 12.94 -16.18 15.21
N THR A 152 13.29 -14.89 15.12
CA THR A 152 13.79 -14.23 13.91
C THR A 152 15.20 -13.64 14.10
N VAL A 153 15.63 -13.44 15.34
CA VAL A 153 16.95 -12.96 15.76
C VAL A 153 17.69 -13.99 16.60
#